data_AF-A0A8T5LQL8-F1
#
_entry.id   AF-A0A8T5LQL8-F1
#
_cell.length_a   1.000
_cell.length_b   1.000
_cell.length_c   1.000
_cell.angle_alpha   90.00
_cell.angle_beta   90.00
_cell.angle_gamma   90.00
#
_symmetry.space_group_name_H-M   'P 1'
#
loop_
_entity.id
_entity.type
_entity.pdbx_description
1 polymer ?
#
loop_
_entity_poly.entity_id
_entity_poly.type
_entity_poly.pdbx_seq_one_letter_code
_entity_poly.pdbx_strand_id
1 'polypeptide(L)'
;MKVLQIEDKEEYKLLGAVLVETFEEAKPLIDNESFDFFILDGNFPFNKGDPPGIIAPSVADYIRYNGVSGKIIIWTNSVRAMRFCQDNNIT
;
A
#
# COMPACT_ATOMS: atom_id res chain seq x y z
N MET A 1 -6.16 -3.33 15.32
CA MET A 1 -5.49 -3.65 14.06
C MET A 1 -5.10 -2.34 13.41
N LYS A 2 -3.81 -2.08 13.23
CA LYS A 2 -3.28 -0.85 12.64
C LYS A 2 -2.71 -1.16 11.25
N VAL A 3 -3.23 -0.48 10.24
CA VAL A 3 -2.92 -0.74 8.83
C VAL A 3 -2.32 0.51 8.20
N LEU A 4 -1.16 0.38 7.56
CA LEU A 4 -0.61 1.38 6.67
C LEU A 4 -0.93 0.99 5.24
N GLN A 5 -1.61 1.86 4.51
CA GLN A 5 -1.90 1.71 3.09
C GLN A 5 -1.08 2.73 2.29
N ILE A 6 -0.36 2.25 1.29
CA ILE A 6 0.48 3.04 0.38
C ILE A 6 -0.14 2.90 -1.01
N GLU A 7 -0.85 3.95 -1.43
CA GLU A 7 -1.76 3.95 -2.58
C GLU A 7 -1.87 5.37 -3.13
N ASP A 8 -1.77 5.54 -4.45
CA ASP A 8 -1.67 6.86 -5.09
C ASP A 8 -3.04 7.52 -5.31
N LYS A 9 -4.12 6.79 -5.05
CA LYS A 9 -5.50 7.27 -5.20
C LYS A 9 -6.32 7.13 -3.92
N GLU A 10 -6.78 8.27 -3.42
CA GLU A 10 -7.61 8.35 -2.22
C GLU A 10 -8.93 7.55 -2.30
N GLU A 11 -9.49 7.36 -3.50
CA GLU A 11 -10.72 6.57 -3.72
C GLU A 11 -10.58 5.08 -3.33
N TYR A 12 -9.35 4.56 -3.22
CA TYR A 12 -9.09 3.18 -2.81
C TYR A 12 -8.78 3.04 -1.31
N LYS A 13 -8.92 4.13 -0.54
CA LYS A 13 -8.66 4.12 0.90
C LYS A 13 -9.56 3.12 1.63
N LEU A 14 -8.95 2.22 2.38
CA LEU A 14 -9.68 1.32 3.26
C LEU A 14 -10.13 2.02 4.54
N LEU A 15 -11.33 1.67 5.00
CA LEU A 15 -11.86 2.14 6.27
C LEU A 15 -10.90 1.79 7.42
N GLY A 16 -10.43 2.80 8.13
CA GLY A 16 -9.54 2.64 9.28
C GLY A 16 -8.05 2.44 8.93
N ALA A 17 -7.67 2.45 7.65
CA ALA A 17 -6.26 2.49 7.25
C ALA A 17 -5.69 3.91 7.31
N VAL A 18 -4.42 4.02 7.71
CA VAL A 18 -3.62 5.23 7.49
C VAL A 18 -3.18 5.20 6.03
N LEU A 19 -3.63 6.16 5.23
CA LEU A 19 -3.29 6.27 3.82
C LEU A 19 -2.11 7.24 3.65
N VAL A 20 -1.16 6.86 2.81
CA VAL A 20 -0.09 7.73 2.29
C VAL A 20 0.02 7.54 0.78
N GLU A 21 0.35 8.62 0.07
CA GLU A 21 0.37 8.67 -1.39
C GLU A 21 1.79 8.70 -1.97
N THR A 22 2.80 8.81 -1.11
CA THR A 22 4.22 8.74 -1.52
C THR A 22 5.05 7.87 -0.57
N PHE A 23 6.20 7.38 -1.05
CA PHE A 23 7.15 6.68 -0.17
C PHE A 23 7.78 7.63 0.87
N GLU A 24 7.98 8.91 0.52
CA GLU A 24 8.51 9.91 1.45
C GLU A 24 7.61 10.11 2.67
N GLU A 25 6.28 10.06 2.48
CA GLU A 25 5.30 10.06 3.56
C GLU A 25 5.26 8.73 4.33
N ALA A 26 5.38 7.61 3.62
CA ALA A 26 5.35 6.28 4.22
C ALA A 26 6.56 6.01 5.12
N LYS A 27 7.75 6.44 4.70
CA LYS A 27 9.03 6.14 5.34
C LYS A 27 9.06 6.49 6.84
N PRO A 28 8.75 7.72 7.28
CA PRO A 28 8.78 8.04 8.71
C PRO A 28 7.76 7.24 9.52
N LEU A 29 6.62 6.85 8.94
CA LEU A 29 5.63 6.00 9.61
C LEU A 29 6.16 4.58 9.78
N ILE A 30 6.76 4.02 8.72
CA ILE A 30 7.39 2.69 8.74
C ILE A 30 8.52 2.64 9.79
N ASP A 31 9.32 3.71 9.89
CA ASP A 31 10.50 3.74 10.76
C ASP A 31 10.15 3.95 12.25
N ASN A 32 9.05 4.65 12.55
CA ASN A 32 8.75 5.10 13.92
C ASN A 32 7.49 4.48 14.52
N GLU A 33 6.68 3.76 13.75
CA GLU A 33 5.41 3.20 14.21
C GLU A 33 5.32 1.70 13.94
N SER A 34 4.56 0.99 14.77
CA SER A 34 4.25 -0.43 14.56
C SER A 34 2.93 -0.58 13.81
N PHE A 35 2.92 -1.40 12.76
CA PHE A 35 1.73 -1.74 11.97
C PHE A 35 1.54 -3.26 11.94
N ASP A 36 0.29 -3.72 11.99
CA ASP A 36 -0.04 -5.13 11.83
C ASP A 36 0.03 -5.56 10.35
N PHE A 37 -0.36 -4.64 9.46
CA PHE A 37 -0.41 -4.85 8.01
C PHE A 37 0.09 -3.63 7.23
N PHE A 38 0.74 -3.93 6.11
CA PHE A 38 1.12 -2.98 5.07
C PHE A 38 0.39 -3.37 3.79
N ILE A 39 -0.43 -2.48 3.23
CA ILE A 39 -1.13 -2.68 1.97
C ILE A 39 -0.47 -1.79 0.92
N LEU A 40 0.13 -2.40 -0.09
CA LEU A 40 0.93 -1.72 -1.10
C LEU A 40 0.25 -1.84 -2.45
N ASP A 41 0.01 -0.73 -3.16
CA ASP A 41 -0.33 -0.82 -4.57
C ASP A 41 0.84 -1.40 -5.37
N GLY A 42 0.56 -2.50 -6.08
CA GLY A 42 1.46 -3.16 -7.03
C GLY A 42 2.05 -2.23 -8.09
N ASN A 43 1.31 -1.18 -8.45
CA ASN A 43 1.65 -0.22 -9.51
C ASN A 43 2.10 1.15 -8.99
N PHE A 44 2.21 1.33 -7.68
CA PHE A 44 2.53 2.59 -7.04
C PHE A 44 3.77 3.25 -7.67
N PRO A 45 3.79 4.55 -7.99
CA PRO A 45 4.99 5.32 -8.33
C PRO A 45 5.75 5.79 -7.06
N PHE A 46 7.09 5.83 -7.04
CA PHE A 46 7.90 6.05 -5.82
C PHE A 46 8.08 7.54 -5.61
N ASN A 47 8.32 8.23 -6.70
CA ASN A 47 8.19 9.66 -6.82
C ASN A 47 7.01 10.02 -7.74
N LYS A 48 6.45 11.20 -7.52
CA LYS A 48 5.44 11.78 -8.41
C LYS A 48 6.01 11.92 -9.83
N GLY A 49 5.47 11.15 -10.77
CA GLY A 49 5.89 11.16 -12.18
C GLY A 49 6.72 9.95 -12.61
N ASP A 50 7.06 9.04 -11.70
CA ASP A 50 7.69 7.77 -12.08
C ASP A 50 6.71 6.90 -12.90
N PRO A 51 7.21 6.11 -13.88
CA PRO A 51 6.38 5.19 -14.61
C PRO A 51 5.84 4.09 -13.66
N PRO A 52 4.56 3.69 -13.81
CA PRO A 52 3.95 2.69 -12.94
C PRO A 52 4.68 1.34 -13.01
N GLY A 53 4.74 0.63 -11.87
CA GLY A 53 5.18 -0.78 -11.80
C GLY A 53 6.62 -1.04 -11.35
N ILE A 54 7.39 -0.02 -10.94
CA ILE A 54 8.78 -0.22 -10.49
C ILE A 54 8.89 -0.56 -8.97
N ILE A 55 7.81 -0.42 -8.18
CA ILE A 55 8.00 0.04 -6.78
C ILE A 55 7.31 -0.77 -5.67
N ALA A 56 6.23 -1.51 -5.92
CA ALA A 56 5.73 -2.42 -4.90
C ALA A 56 6.80 -3.41 -4.38
N PRO A 57 7.75 -3.90 -5.22
CA PRO A 57 8.89 -4.65 -4.72
C PRO A 57 9.81 -3.81 -3.81
N SER A 58 10.08 -2.54 -4.12
CA SER A 58 11.07 -1.74 -3.38
C SER A 58 10.60 -1.27 -1.99
N VAL A 59 9.30 -0.96 -1.82
CA VAL A 59 8.74 -0.64 -0.49
C VAL A 59 8.60 -1.88 0.37
N ALA A 60 8.15 -3.00 -0.21
CA ALA A 60 8.11 -4.29 0.47
C ALA A 60 9.52 -4.74 0.91
N ASP A 61 10.50 -4.54 0.04
CA ASP A 61 11.90 -4.82 0.33
C ASP A 61 12.43 -3.90 1.43
N TYR A 62 12.13 -2.60 1.40
CA TYR A 62 12.50 -1.67 2.48
C TYR A 62 11.96 -2.14 3.84
N ILE A 63 10.67 -2.50 3.92
CA ILE A 63 10.05 -3.00 5.15
C ILE A 63 10.77 -4.27 5.65
N ARG A 64 11.07 -5.21 4.74
CA ARG A 64 11.78 -6.46 5.06
C ARG A 64 13.22 -6.24 5.51
N TYR A 65 13.99 -5.43 4.77
CA TYR A 65 15.41 -5.17 5.05
C TYR A 65 15.62 -4.44 6.38
N ASN A 66 14.69 -3.58 6.78
CA ASN A 66 14.74 -2.87 8.06
C ASN A 66 14.15 -3.69 9.23
N GLY A 67 13.74 -4.94 8.99
CA GLY A 67 13.21 -5.83 10.03
C GLY A 67 11.90 -5.34 10.64
N VAL A 68 11.12 -4.54 9.91
CA VAL A 68 9.85 -4.00 10.39
C VAL A 68 8.84 -5.13 10.51
N SER A 69 8.26 -5.28 11.71
CA SER A 69 7.23 -6.30 11.95
C SER A 69 5.90 -5.89 11.30
N GLY A 70 5.29 -6.81 10.57
CA GLY A 70 3.96 -6.65 9.98
C GLY A 70 3.79 -7.51 8.73
N LYS A 71 2.55 -7.80 8.34
CA LYS A 71 2.28 -8.58 7.13
C LYS A 71 2.12 -7.66 5.93
N ILE A 72 2.84 -7.97 4.84
CA ILE A 72 2.77 -7.21 3.60
C ILE A 72 1.71 -7.85 2.68
N ILE A 73 0.80 -7.03 2.17
CA ILE A 73 -0.19 -7.37 1.17
C ILE A 73 0.06 -6.47 -0.03
N ILE A 74 0.28 -7.07 -1.20
CA ILE A 74 0.40 -6.32 -2.46
C ILE A 74 -0.93 -6.41 -3.19
N TRP A 75 -1.55 -5.26 -3.47
CA TRP A 75 -2.80 -5.16 -4.22
C TRP A 75 -2.53 -4.70 -5.63
N THR A 76 -2.88 -5.53 -6.61
CA THR A 76 -2.79 -5.21 -8.02
C THR A 76 -4.16 -4.81 -8.57
N ASN A 77 -4.21 -4.32 -9.81
CA ASN A 77 -5.46 -3.96 -10.49
C ASN A 77 -6.52 -5.05 -10.44
N SER A 78 -6.16 -6.33 -10.53
CA SER A 78 -7.10 -7.44 -10.44
C SER A 78 -7.69 -7.59 -9.04
N VAL A 79 -6.90 -7.41 -7.99
CA VAL A 79 -7.38 -7.43 -6.60
C VAL A 79 -8.35 -6.28 -6.33
N ARG A 80 -8.03 -5.09 -6.83
CA ARG A 80 -8.92 -3.92 -6.77
C ARG A 80 -10.22 -4.17 -7.52
N ALA A 81 -10.16 -4.69 -8.75
CA ALA A 81 -11.34 -4.99 -9.54
C ALA A 81 -12.25 -6.02 -8.86
N MET A 82 -11.67 -7.10 -8.30
CA MET A 82 -12.44 -8.09 -7.53
C MET A 82 -13.12 -7.46 -6.31
N ARG A 83 -12.42 -6.57 -5.60
CA ARG A 83 -13.01 -5.88 -4.45
C ARG A 83 -14.14 -4.94 -4.86
N PHE A 84 -13.93 -4.16 -5.91
CA PHE A 84 -14.96 -3.29 -6.48
C PHE A 84 -16.22 -4.10 -6.84
N CYS A 85 -16.06 -5.25 -7.49
CA CYS A 85 -17.20 -6.12 -7.79
C CYS A 85 -17.93 -6.58 -6.53
N GLN A 86 -17.21 -6.95 -5.46
CA GLN A 86 -17.80 -7.33 -4.17
C GLN A 86 -18.58 -6.18 -3.53
N ASP A 87 -18.00 -4.97 -3.49
CA ASP A 87 -18.63 -3.79 -2.90
C ASP A 87 -19.88 -3.32 -3.67
N ASN A 88 -19.99 -3.73 -4.95
CA ASN A 88 -21.11 -3.37 -5.84
C ASN A 88 -22.04 -4.54 -6.19
N ASN A 89 -21.89 -5.72 -5.57
CA ASN A 89 -22.65 -6.93 -5.89
C ASN A 89 -22.62 -7.33 -7.38
N ILE A 90 -21.49 -7.13 -8.05
CA ILE A 90 -21.27 -7.55 -9.44
C ILE A 90 -20.75 -9.00 -9.42
N THR A 91 -21.40 -9.89 -10.17
CA THR A 91 -21.03 -11.32 -10.28
C THR A 91 -20.05 -11.57 -11.41
#